data_AF-A0A971J6B8-F1
#
_entry.id   AF-A0A971J6B8-F1
#
_cell.length_a   1.000
_cell.length_b   1.000
_cell.length_c   1.000
_cell.angle_alpha   90.00
_cell.angle_beta   90.00
_cell.angle_gamma   90.00
#
_symmetry.space_group_name_H-M   'P 1'
#
loop_
_entity.id
_entity.type
_entity.pdbx_description
1 polymer ?
#
loop_
_entity_poly.entity_id
_entity_poly.type
_entity_poly.pdbx_seq_one_letter_code
_entity_poly.pdbx_strand_id
1 'polypeptide(L)' 'AVVEKNTFNLIETLAEQVAARLLKDYPVGAVEVTVKKPRAPIAGRFRYVGVHIHREK' A
#
# COMPACT_ATOMS: atom_id res chain seq x y z
N ALA A 1 1.62 11.62 -6.22
CA ALA A 1 0.87 11.45 -4.96
C ALA A 1 -0.31 10.51 -5.19
N VAL A 2 -0.18 9.23 -4.84
CA VAL A 2 -1.27 8.21 -4.97
C VAL A 2 -2.13 8.18 -3.70
N VAL A 3 -1.50 8.37 -2.53
CA VAL A 3 -2.14 8.31 -1.20
C VAL A 3 -3.00 9.54 -0.89
N GLU A 4 -2.56 10.74 -1.28
CA GLU A 4 -3.23 12.00 -0.92
C GLU A 4 -4.36 12.39 -1.88
N LYS A 5 -4.39 11.78 -3.08
CA LYS A 5 -5.31 12.17 -4.17
C LYS A 5 -6.41 11.16 -4.45
N ASN A 6 -6.37 9.98 -3.83
CA ASN A 6 -7.32 8.91 -4.06
C ASN A 6 -7.81 8.31 -2.75
N THR A 7 -9.13 8.13 -2.63
CA THR A 7 -9.74 7.39 -1.53
C THR A 7 -10.09 6.00 -2.05
N PHE A 8 -9.53 4.97 -1.44
CA PHE A 8 -9.83 3.57 -1.77
C PHE A 8 -10.59 2.92 -0.61
N ASN A 9 -11.52 2.03 -0.94
CA ASN A 9 -12.25 1.23 0.06
C ASN A 9 -11.33 0.21 0.76
N LEU A 10 -10.23 -0.19 0.10
CA LEU A 10 -9.30 -1.21 0.54
C LEU A 10 -7.86 -0.68 0.51
N ILE A 11 -7.08 -0.97 1.56
CA ILE A 11 -5.68 -0.57 1.66
C ILE A 11 -4.77 -1.41 0.73
N GLU A 12 -5.27 -2.56 0.29
CA GLU A 12 -4.73 -3.42 -0.75
C GLU A 12 -4.67 -2.68 -2.09
N THR A 13 -5.76 -2.02 -2.49
CA THR A 13 -5.82 -1.27 -3.75
C THR A 13 -4.84 -0.10 -3.75
N LEU A 14 -4.70 0.57 -2.61
CA LEU A 14 -3.72 1.63 -2.45
C LEU A 14 -2.29 1.10 -2.61
N ALA A 15 -1.97 -0.01 -1.94
CA ALA A 15 -0.66 -0.64 -2.03
C ALA A 15 -0.34 -1.03 -3.48
N GLU A 16 -1.30 -1.67 -4.17
CA GLU A 16 -1.14 -2.12 -5.56
C GLU A 16 -0.94 -0.95 -6.53
N GLN A 17 -1.72 0.12 -6.39
CA GLN A 17 -1.57 1.31 -7.22
C GLN A 17 -0.19 1.95 -7.04
N VAL A 18 0.33 1.97 -5.81
CA VAL A 18 1.69 2.45 -5.53
C VAL A 18 2.73 1.53 -6.18
N ALA A 19 2.63 0.22 -6.03
CA ALA A 19 3.56 -0.73 -6.62
C ALA A 19 3.57 -0.67 -8.16
N ALA A 20 2.38 -0.68 -8.79
CA ALA A 20 2.23 -0.59 -10.24
C ALA A 20 2.79 0.74 -10.79
N ARG A 21 2.59 1.85 -10.05
CA ARG A 21 3.18 3.15 -10.41
C ARG A 21 4.70 3.10 -10.35
N LEU A 22 5.28 2.54 -9.29
CA LEU A 22 6.73 2.42 -9.14
C LEU A 22 7.37 1.54 -10.23
N LEU A 23 6.79 0.38 -10.54
CA LEU A 23 7.28 -0.51 -11.60
C LEU A 23 7.17 0.09 -13.01
N LYS A 24 6.26 1.06 -13.20
CA LYS A 24 6.06 1.78 -14.47
C LYS A 24 6.99 2.98 -14.60
N ASP A 25 7.13 3.78 -13.55
CA ASP A 25 7.93 5.01 -13.56
C ASP A 25 9.44 4.73 -13.40
N TYR A 26 9.84 3.57 -12.85
CA TYR A 26 11.24 3.21 -12.63
C TYR A 26 11.61 1.87 -13.30
N PRO A 27 12.85 1.72 -13.81
CA PRO A 27 13.36 0.46 -14.36
C PRO A 27 13.80 -0.51 -13.26
N VAL A 28 12.91 -0.80 -12.32
CA VAL A 28 13.13 -1.75 -11.21
C VAL A 28 12.50 -3.10 -11.54
N GLY A 29 13.15 -4.20 -11.15
CA GLY A 29 12.66 -5.56 -11.41
C GLY A 29 11.59 -6.03 -10.43
N ALA A 30 11.61 -5.49 -9.20
CA ALA A 30 10.61 -5.76 -8.18
C ALA A 30 10.47 -4.56 -7.22
N VAL A 31 9.31 -4.48 -6.57
CA VAL A 31 8.98 -3.48 -5.56
C VAL A 31 8.27 -4.14 -4.39
N GLU A 32 8.59 -3.66 -3.19
CA GLU A 32 7.94 -4.06 -1.95
C GLU A 32 7.27 -2.84 -1.33
N VAL A 33 5.96 -2.94 -1.05
CA VAL A 33 5.16 -1.81 -0.55
C VAL A 33 4.43 -2.22 0.72
N THR A 34 4.66 -1.46 1.79
CA THR A 34 3.96 -1.63 3.07
C THR A 34 3.08 -0.41 3.36
N VAL A 35 1.77 -0.60 3.41
CA VAL A 35 0.80 0.42 3.80
C VAL A 35 0.34 0.16 5.23
N LYS A 36 0.62 1.10 6.14
CA LYS A 36 0.24 1.01 7.55
C LYS A 36 -0.93 1.93 7.86
N LYS A 37 -1.96 1.39 8.50
CA LYS A 37 -3.13 2.09 9.05
C LYS A 37 -3.09 2.00 10.59
N PRO A 38 -2.45 2.95 11.27
CA PRO A 38 -2.29 2.94 12.73
C PRO A 38 -3.61 3.18 13.49
N ARG A 39 -4.56 3.91 12.89
CA ARG A 39 -5.89 4.19 13.47
C ARG A 39 -6.98 3.34 12.82
N ALA A 40 -6.86 2.01 12.91
CA ALA A 40 -7.92 1.12 12.45
C ALA A 40 -9.03 1.03 13.51
N PRO A 41 -10.31 1.23 13.16
CA PRO A 41 -11.44 1.11 14.08
C PRO A 41 -11.77 -0.37 14.32
N ILE A 42 -10.84 -1.10 14.94
CA ILE A 42 -10.99 -2.52 15.30
C ILE A 42 -10.92 -2.60 16.82
N ALA A 43 -11.80 -3.37 17.45
CA ALA A 43 -11.75 -3.61 18.89
C ALA A 43 -10.55 -4.53 19.21
N GLY A 44 -9.45 -3.95 19.70
CA GLY A 44 -8.25 -4.70 20.09
C GLY A 44 -7.06 -3.78 20.39
N ARG A 45 -6.04 -4.30 21.08
CA ARG A 45 -4.76 -3.59 21.26
C ARG A 45 -3.79 -3.99 20.16
N PHE A 46 -3.63 -3.14 19.16
CA PHE A 46 -2.64 -3.31 18.09
C PHE A 46 -1.98 -1.96 17.79
N ARG A 47 -0.70 -1.99 17.38
CA ARG A 47 0.05 -0.77 17.04
C ARG A 47 -0.34 -0.21 15.67
N TYR A 48 -0.64 -1.10 14.71
CA TYR A 48 -1.18 -0.76 13.40
C TYR A 48 -1.75 -2.02 12.74
N VAL A 49 -2.65 -1.83 11.79
CA VAL A 49 -2.99 -2.84 10.79
C VAL A 49 -2.44 -2.37 9.46
N GLY A 50 -1.94 -3.26 8.62
CA GLY A 50 -1.38 -2.87 7.35
C GLY A 50 -1.37 -4.00 6.35
N VAL A 51 -1.16 -3.63 5.10
CA VAL A 51 -0.97 -4.57 4.01
C VAL A 51 0.46 -4.45 3.52
N HIS A 52 1.05 -5.60 3.22
CA HIS A 52 2.36 -5.73 2.65
C HIS A 52 2.24 -6.49 1.33
N ILE A 53 2.74 -5.91 0.25
CA ILE A 53 2.75 -6.55 -1.07
C ILE A 53 4.15 -6.55 -1.65
N HIS A 54 4.42 -7.62 -2.40
CA HIS A 54 5.59 -7.76 -3.24
C HIS A 54 5.13 -7.93 -4.69
N ARG A 55 5.69 -7.13 -5.60
CA ARG A 55 5.37 -7.18 -7.03
C ARG A 55 6.65 -7.18 -7.83
N GLU A 56 6.74 -8.12 -8.75
CA GLU A 56 7.80 -8.25 -9.75
C GLU A 56 7.23 -8.06 -11.15
N LYS A 57 8.10 -7.72 -12.10
CA LYS A 57 7.73 -7.40 -13.49
C LYS A 57 7.60 -8.64 -14.35
#